data_AF-A0A416GCS1-F1
#
_entry.id   AF-A0A416GCS1-F1
#
_cell.length_a   1.000
_cell.length_b   1.000
_cell.length_c   1.000
_cell.angle_alpha   90.00
_cell.angle_beta   90.00
_cell.angle_gamma   90.00
#
_symmetry.space_group_name_H-M   'P 1'
#
loop_
_entity.id
_entity.type
_entity.pdbx_description
1 polymer ?
#
loop_
_entity_poly.entity_id
_entity_poly.type
_entity_poly.pdbx_seq_one_letter_code
_entity_poly.pdbx_strand_id
1 'polypeptide(L)'
;MTDKEKLNSILRLRLFFSTEKELSDFIGYNLKGNHFSRFKTFQCDAYFSKFSELYRTYTQKEENLECLLYQYEATSCFFKKYIEKTSHEVNKEFISQLLHYLYTGDFDVPTPSLKVQQLCERYDLCNREGEMNIGILLLITYGLLPTFKNKTAQDISDIAGDFQEAYRILQNIAHQYRSGATTIYREMLCLKEMRQMVEEERTGDKYLNRILLIFITNDVLNHIFALLNPVRLRQYNLAFVSMEMGLARFWRCEEDADNVVWEFWPLNNVEGYYLYRKEIDYQNRKIRFTRYQLLFKDLGYKDFCYTVIMHPAFNYHNMLKLEQPEFALTYDYTDLEYEDDRYTVRELNFSMMSPGGEKPMTLKPIRKDDVLRYYRNYIDHEGTAKDFVDIDCLPEYNIRVEEMEVAVTDLAILFKDGSGIYRLDKFDEDGEENIAGICTLTHEDNFIYAELNDPSGEKRHFLCLDSINQNLDLDELVDKPYFRKISSLDELFDE
;
A
#
# COMPACT_ATOMS: atom_id res chain seq x y z
N MET A 1 -18.60 -20.60 -19.02
CA MET A 1 -19.71 -21.03 -18.14
C MET A 1 -20.96 -20.26 -18.51
N THR A 2 -22.13 -20.86 -18.36
CA THR A 2 -23.41 -20.13 -18.36
C THR A 2 -23.60 -19.38 -17.03
N ASP A 3 -24.34 -18.27 -17.00
CA ASP A 3 -24.60 -17.49 -15.78
C ASP A 3 -25.31 -18.33 -14.70
N LYS A 4 -26.09 -19.31 -15.14
CA LYS A 4 -26.70 -20.36 -14.32
C LYS A 4 -25.67 -21.26 -13.61
N GLU A 5 -24.51 -21.50 -14.20
CA GLU A 5 -23.39 -22.21 -13.55
C GLU A 5 -22.57 -21.25 -12.66
N LYS A 6 -22.34 -20.00 -13.12
CA LYS A 6 -21.67 -18.94 -12.34
C LYS A 6 -22.37 -18.72 -10.99
N LEU A 7 -23.69 -18.49 -11.00
CA LEU A 7 -24.52 -18.31 -9.80
C LEU A 7 -24.53 -19.53 -8.86
N ASN A 8 -24.54 -20.74 -9.41
CA ASN A 8 -24.45 -21.95 -8.59
C ASN A 8 -23.07 -22.14 -7.97
N SER A 9 -22.01 -21.63 -8.60
CA SER A 9 -20.66 -21.60 -8.01
C SER A 9 -20.55 -20.53 -6.93
N ILE A 10 -21.04 -19.31 -7.17
CA ILE A 10 -21.18 -18.24 -6.16
C ILE A 10 -21.87 -18.77 -4.89
N LEU A 11 -23.02 -19.44 -5.06
CA LEU A 11 -23.77 -20.06 -3.97
C LEU A 11 -22.95 -21.12 -3.22
N ARG A 12 -22.35 -22.07 -3.94
CA ARG A 12 -21.65 -23.23 -3.33
C ARG A 12 -20.34 -22.86 -2.64
N LEU A 13 -19.69 -21.79 -3.08
CA LEU A 13 -18.43 -21.29 -2.51
C LEU A 13 -18.66 -20.30 -1.36
N ARG A 14 -19.90 -19.82 -1.17
CA ARG A 14 -20.27 -18.80 -0.17
C ARG A 14 -19.46 -17.52 -0.37
N LEU A 15 -19.39 -17.03 -1.62
CA LEU A 15 -18.50 -15.92 -2.00
C LEU A 15 -18.89 -14.59 -1.31
N PHE A 16 -20.14 -14.15 -1.48
CA PHE A 16 -20.63 -12.87 -0.93
C PHE A 16 -21.29 -13.00 0.44
N PHE A 17 -21.69 -14.21 0.85
CA PHE A 17 -22.49 -14.45 2.04
C PHE A 17 -22.11 -15.79 2.68
N SER A 18 -21.89 -15.79 4.00
CA SER A 18 -21.49 -16.95 4.79
C SER A 18 -22.47 -18.12 4.74
N THR A 19 -23.79 -17.84 4.70
CA THR A 19 -24.83 -18.88 4.72
C THR A 19 -25.67 -18.93 3.45
N GLU A 20 -26.26 -20.11 3.16
CA GLU A 20 -27.31 -20.25 2.12
C GLU A 20 -28.51 -19.35 2.37
N LYS A 21 -28.81 -19.11 3.65
CA LYS A 21 -29.95 -18.32 4.10
C LYS A 21 -29.76 -16.85 3.75
N GLU A 22 -28.61 -16.26 4.03
CA GLU A 22 -28.33 -14.86 3.71
C GLU A 22 -28.39 -14.58 2.21
N LEU A 23 -27.85 -15.47 1.38
CA LEU A 23 -27.97 -15.34 -0.07
C LEU A 23 -29.43 -15.48 -0.52
N SER A 24 -30.19 -16.42 0.06
CA SER A 24 -31.63 -16.60 -0.21
C SER A 24 -32.47 -15.38 0.21
N ASP A 25 -32.18 -14.82 1.39
CA ASP A 25 -32.84 -13.63 1.95
C ASP A 25 -32.52 -12.40 1.06
N PHE A 26 -31.27 -12.24 0.60
CA PHE A 26 -30.82 -11.17 -0.32
C PHE A 26 -31.49 -11.23 -1.70
N ILE A 27 -31.61 -12.42 -2.31
CA ILE A 27 -32.29 -12.56 -3.61
C ILE A 27 -33.83 -12.66 -3.50
N GLY A 28 -34.39 -12.63 -2.29
CA GLY A 28 -35.82 -12.80 -2.05
C GLY A 28 -36.38 -14.18 -2.44
N TYR A 29 -35.54 -15.23 -2.47
CA TYR A 29 -35.90 -16.55 -3.00
C TYR A 29 -35.21 -17.68 -2.23
N ASN A 30 -35.98 -18.65 -1.73
CA ASN A 30 -35.47 -19.77 -0.96
C ASN A 30 -34.71 -20.79 -1.84
N LEU A 31 -33.38 -20.81 -1.75
CA LEU A 31 -32.49 -21.67 -2.53
C LEU A 31 -32.30 -23.08 -1.94
N LYS A 32 -32.89 -23.39 -0.78
CA LYS A 32 -32.68 -24.67 -0.05
C LYS A 32 -33.10 -25.89 -0.89
N GLY A 33 -32.12 -26.59 -1.46
CA GLY A 33 -32.34 -27.65 -2.45
C GLY A 33 -32.89 -27.17 -3.81
N ASN A 34 -33.05 -25.86 -3.97
CA ASN A 34 -33.55 -25.14 -5.14
C ASN A 34 -32.44 -24.22 -5.69
N HIS A 35 -31.33 -24.82 -6.09
CA HIS A 35 -30.28 -24.17 -6.88
C HIS A 35 -30.86 -23.32 -8.04
N PHE A 36 -30.03 -22.43 -8.60
CA PHE A 36 -30.38 -21.64 -9.79
C PHE A 36 -30.74 -22.50 -11.02
N SER A 37 -30.58 -23.83 -10.93
CA SER A 37 -31.09 -24.84 -11.86
C SER A 37 -32.56 -24.65 -12.30
N ARG A 38 -33.43 -24.08 -11.44
CA ARG A 38 -34.86 -23.88 -11.73
C ARG A 38 -35.23 -22.52 -12.35
N PHE A 39 -34.29 -21.57 -12.39
CA PHE A 39 -34.55 -20.21 -12.88
C PHE A 39 -34.45 -20.15 -14.42
N LYS A 40 -35.21 -19.22 -15.02
CA LYS A 40 -35.11 -18.88 -16.46
C LYS A 40 -33.82 -18.11 -16.71
N THR A 41 -33.28 -18.18 -17.93
CA THR A 41 -32.03 -17.51 -18.34
C THR A 41 -32.00 -16.04 -17.91
N PHE A 42 -32.95 -15.21 -18.37
CA PHE A 42 -33.08 -13.80 -17.98
C PHE A 42 -33.04 -13.51 -16.47
N GLN A 43 -33.52 -14.43 -15.62
CA GLN A 43 -33.41 -14.26 -14.16
C GLN A 43 -31.99 -14.55 -13.66
N CYS A 44 -31.33 -15.57 -14.20
CA CYS A 44 -29.91 -15.83 -13.93
C CYS A 44 -29.05 -14.65 -14.40
N ASP A 45 -29.29 -14.17 -15.61
CA ASP A 45 -28.53 -13.07 -16.22
C ASP A 45 -28.65 -11.81 -15.32
N ALA A 46 -29.89 -11.43 -14.93
CA ALA A 46 -30.14 -10.30 -14.04
C ALA A 46 -29.53 -10.45 -12.63
N TYR A 47 -29.61 -11.64 -12.02
CA TYR A 47 -28.94 -11.89 -10.73
C TYR A 47 -27.41 -11.84 -10.88
N PHE A 48 -26.84 -12.35 -11.98
CA PHE A 48 -25.40 -12.32 -12.21
C PHE A 48 -24.88 -10.89 -12.46
N SER A 49 -25.65 -10.06 -13.17
CA SER A 49 -25.39 -8.61 -13.23
C SER A 49 -25.39 -7.98 -11.84
N LYS A 50 -26.38 -8.29 -10.98
CA LYS A 50 -26.44 -7.70 -9.63
C LYS A 50 -25.30 -8.18 -8.71
N PHE A 51 -24.85 -9.42 -8.85
CA PHE A 51 -23.62 -9.88 -8.17
C PHE A 51 -22.36 -9.24 -8.75
N SER A 52 -22.33 -8.89 -10.04
CA SER A 52 -21.21 -8.17 -10.67
C SER A 52 -21.13 -6.70 -10.23
N GLU A 53 -22.27 -6.04 -10.01
CA GLU A 53 -22.32 -4.74 -9.32
C GLU A 53 -21.76 -4.85 -7.90
N LEU A 54 -22.27 -5.81 -7.11
CA LEU A 54 -21.85 -6.03 -5.73
C LEU A 54 -20.36 -6.41 -5.63
N TYR A 55 -19.83 -7.13 -6.62
CA TYR A 55 -18.40 -7.45 -6.73
C TYR A 55 -17.56 -6.19 -6.82
N ARG A 56 -17.93 -5.24 -7.70
CA ARG A 56 -17.25 -3.95 -7.83
C ARG A 56 -17.33 -3.12 -6.55
N THR A 57 -18.40 -3.22 -5.76
CA THR A 57 -18.47 -2.59 -4.43
C THR A 57 -17.47 -3.19 -3.43
N TYR A 58 -17.07 -4.46 -3.59
CA TYR A 58 -16.08 -5.11 -2.71
C TYR A 58 -14.62 -5.00 -3.19
N THR A 59 -14.38 -4.73 -4.48
CA THR A 59 -13.01 -4.72 -5.06
C THR A 59 -12.61 -3.41 -5.72
N GLN A 60 -13.55 -2.53 -6.06
CA GLN A 60 -13.44 -1.18 -6.64
C GLN A 60 -12.64 -1.00 -7.95
N LYS A 61 -11.75 -1.93 -8.31
CA LYS A 61 -11.02 -1.99 -9.58
C LYS A 61 -11.96 -2.47 -10.71
N GLU A 62 -11.55 -2.33 -11.98
CA GLU A 62 -12.28 -2.87 -13.14
C GLU A 62 -12.32 -4.42 -13.24
N GLU A 63 -12.03 -5.11 -12.14
CA GLU A 63 -12.06 -6.55 -12.06
C GLU A 63 -13.45 -7.13 -12.39
N ASN A 64 -13.45 -8.27 -13.07
CA ASN A 64 -14.66 -8.93 -13.53
C ASN A 64 -14.94 -10.21 -12.72
N LEU A 65 -16.10 -10.28 -12.07
CA LEU A 65 -16.59 -11.46 -11.34
C LEU A 65 -16.56 -12.74 -12.19
N GLU A 66 -16.79 -12.64 -13.50
CA GLU A 66 -16.66 -13.79 -14.40
C GLU A 66 -15.20 -14.24 -14.57
N CYS A 67 -14.25 -13.31 -14.65
CA CYS A 67 -12.82 -13.63 -14.68
C CYS A 67 -12.40 -14.33 -13.37
N LEU A 68 -12.79 -13.77 -12.22
CA LEU A 68 -12.53 -14.41 -10.92
C LEU A 68 -13.09 -15.84 -10.87
N LEU A 69 -14.32 -16.07 -11.36
CA LEU A 69 -14.90 -17.42 -11.35
C LEU A 69 -14.18 -18.40 -12.28
N TYR A 70 -13.64 -17.95 -13.43
CA TYR A 70 -12.77 -18.79 -14.27
C TYR A 70 -11.43 -19.08 -13.58
N GLN A 71 -10.77 -18.05 -13.03
CA GLN A 71 -9.52 -18.22 -12.29
C GLN A 71 -9.69 -19.18 -11.10
N TYR A 72 -10.80 -19.08 -10.37
CA TYR A 72 -11.14 -19.99 -9.27
C TYR A 72 -11.33 -21.43 -9.77
N GLU A 73 -12.01 -21.63 -10.90
CA GLU A 73 -12.18 -22.96 -11.50
C GLU A 73 -10.85 -23.58 -11.94
N ALA A 74 -10.03 -22.85 -12.70
CA ALA A 74 -8.73 -23.30 -13.18
C ALA A 74 -7.79 -23.64 -12.01
N THR A 75 -7.66 -22.73 -11.04
CA THR A 75 -6.84 -22.89 -9.82
C THR A 75 -7.31 -24.08 -8.98
N SER A 76 -8.61 -24.26 -8.82
CA SER A 76 -9.18 -25.43 -8.12
C SER A 76 -8.93 -26.75 -8.86
N CYS A 77 -8.93 -26.73 -10.18
CA CYS A 77 -8.60 -27.90 -11.00
C CYS A 77 -7.11 -28.27 -10.90
N PHE A 78 -6.21 -27.28 -10.86
CA PHE A 78 -4.79 -27.49 -10.59
C PHE A 78 -4.57 -28.11 -9.20
N PHE A 79 -5.13 -27.49 -8.16
CA PHE A 79 -5.04 -27.98 -6.78
C PHE A 79 -5.50 -29.44 -6.64
N LYS A 80 -6.68 -29.79 -7.17
CA LYS A 80 -7.19 -31.18 -7.12
C LYS A 80 -6.34 -32.19 -7.89
N LYS A 81 -5.69 -31.76 -8.96
CA LYS A 81 -4.91 -32.66 -9.83
C LYS A 81 -3.52 -32.94 -9.25
N TYR A 82 -2.91 -32.00 -8.53
CA TYR A 82 -1.51 -32.08 -8.12
C TYR A 82 -1.22 -31.87 -6.62
N ILE A 83 -2.07 -31.16 -5.86
CA ILE A 83 -1.79 -30.71 -4.48
C ILE A 83 -2.70 -31.37 -3.42
N GLU A 84 -3.97 -31.67 -3.75
CA GLU A 84 -4.97 -32.25 -2.82
C GLU A 84 -4.53 -33.58 -2.16
N LYS A 85 -3.46 -34.22 -2.67
CA LYS A 85 -2.90 -35.49 -2.20
C LYS A 85 -1.43 -35.43 -1.79
N THR A 86 -0.84 -34.24 -1.73
CA THR A 86 0.51 -34.03 -1.17
C THR A 86 0.41 -33.61 0.30
N SER A 87 1.49 -33.80 1.08
CA SER A 87 1.44 -33.52 2.51
C SER A 87 1.45 -32.01 2.78
N HIS A 88 0.90 -31.61 3.92
CA HIS A 88 0.74 -30.20 4.30
C HIS A 88 2.07 -29.45 4.37
N GLU A 89 3.17 -30.14 4.67
CA GLU A 89 4.53 -29.62 4.69
C GLU A 89 5.02 -29.32 3.26
N VAL A 90 4.89 -30.29 2.35
CA VAL A 90 5.22 -30.13 0.92
C VAL A 90 4.35 -29.05 0.27
N ASN A 91 3.10 -28.90 0.72
CA ASN A 91 2.19 -27.86 0.24
C ASN A 91 2.66 -26.45 0.65
N LYS A 92 3.22 -26.29 1.86
CA LYS A 92 3.78 -25.02 2.34
C LYS A 92 5.14 -24.70 1.70
N GLU A 93 6.00 -25.70 1.57
CA GLU A 93 7.25 -25.62 0.78
C GLU A 93 6.93 -25.17 -0.65
N PHE A 94 5.95 -25.81 -1.30
CA PHE A 94 5.49 -25.47 -2.64
C PHE A 94 4.96 -24.05 -2.76
N ILE A 95 4.07 -23.59 -1.88
CA ILE A 95 3.58 -22.20 -1.96
C ILE A 95 4.75 -21.23 -1.81
N SER A 96 5.58 -21.37 -0.76
CA SER A 96 6.72 -20.46 -0.52
C SER A 96 7.67 -20.38 -1.72
N GLN A 97 8.00 -21.52 -2.33
CA GLN A 97 8.94 -21.63 -3.45
C GLN A 97 8.33 -21.22 -4.79
N LEU A 98 7.02 -21.45 -5.00
CA LEU A 98 6.31 -20.92 -6.16
C LEU A 98 6.22 -19.39 -6.09
N LEU A 99 5.99 -18.81 -4.90
CA LEU A 99 5.96 -17.36 -4.75
C LEU A 99 7.32 -16.76 -5.15
N HIS A 100 8.42 -17.32 -4.62
CA HIS A 100 9.78 -16.85 -4.93
C HIS A 100 10.07 -16.93 -6.43
N TYR A 101 9.79 -18.09 -7.03
CA TYR A 101 9.99 -18.36 -8.45
C TYR A 101 9.24 -17.41 -9.38
N LEU A 102 7.99 -17.06 -9.07
CA LEU A 102 7.18 -16.15 -9.88
C LEU A 102 7.72 -14.70 -9.94
N TYR A 103 8.76 -14.36 -9.16
CA TYR A 103 9.32 -13.02 -9.04
C TYR A 103 10.79 -12.93 -9.42
N THR A 104 11.63 -13.82 -8.89
CA THR A 104 13.07 -13.83 -9.17
C THR A 104 13.40 -14.64 -10.42
N GLY A 105 12.50 -15.51 -10.87
CA GLY A 105 12.76 -16.50 -11.93
C GLY A 105 13.55 -17.73 -11.44
N ASP A 106 13.96 -17.75 -10.17
CA ASP A 106 14.82 -18.75 -9.55
C ASP A 106 14.15 -19.42 -8.34
N PHE A 107 14.81 -20.40 -7.72
CA PHE A 107 14.32 -21.04 -6.49
C PHE A 107 15.06 -20.55 -5.24
N ASP A 108 14.31 -20.41 -4.13
CA ASP A 108 14.84 -19.92 -2.86
C ASP A 108 15.81 -20.92 -2.20
N VAL A 109 16.67 -20.42 -1.30
CA VAL A 109 17.62 -21.21 -0.52
C VAL A 109 17.01 -21.60 0.84
N PRO A 110 16.96 -22.90 1.21
CA PRO A 110 17.55 -24.05 0.53
C PRO A 110 16.73 -24.51 -0.68
N THR A 111 17.44 -24.92 -1.73
CA THR A 111 16.88 -25.39 -3.00
C THR A 111 15.74 -26.40 -2.77
N PRO A 112 14.56 -26.21 -3.36
CA PRO A 112 13.38 -27.02 -3.09
C PRO A 112 13.59 -28.48 -3.50
N SER A 113 12.80 -29.37 -2.89
CA SER A 113 12.76 -30.76 -3.31
C SER A 113 12.38 -30.89 -4.79
N LEU A 114 12.91 -31.89 -5.49
CA LEU A 114 12.59 -32.17 -6.91
C LEU A 114 11.07 -32.27 -7.16
N LYS A 115 10.31 -32.67 -6.15
CA LYS A 115 8.84 -32.73 -6.20
C LYS A 115 8.19 -31.35 -6.20
N VAL A 116 8.74 -30.38 -5.48
CA VAL A 116 8.29 -28.99 -5.48
C VAL A 116 8.71 -28.27 -6.76
N GLN A 117 9.94 -28.48 -7.25
CA GLN A 117 10.39 -28.00 -8.57
C GLN A 117 9.40 -28.44 -9.67
N GLN A 118 9.09 -29.74 -9.72
CA GLN A 118 8.09 -30.32 -10.64
C GLN A 118 6.65 -29.86 -10.41
N LEU A 119 6.32 -29.17 -9.31
CA LEU A 119 5.02 -28.55 -9.09
C LEU A 119 5.00 -27.10 -9.57
N CYS A 120 6.11 -26.36 -9.42
CA CYS A 120 6.28 -25.01 -9.99
C CYS A 120 6.27 -25.07 -11.52
N GLU A 121 7.15 -25.88 -12.15
CA GLU A 121 7.16 -26.13 -13.61
C GLU A 121 5.76 -26.45 -14.19
N ARG A 122 4.93 -27.16 -13.40
CA ARG A 122 3.55 -27.50 -13.77
C ARG A 122 2.59 -26.34 -13.60
N TYR A 123 2.79 -25.49 -12.60
CA TYR A 123 2.01 -24.27 -12.41
C TYR A 123 2.15 -23.40 -13.66
N ASP A 124 3.37 -23.11 -14.10
CA ASP A 124 3.63 -22.24 -15.26
C ASP A 124 3.07 -22.83 -16.55
N LEU A 125 3.30 -24.13 -16.78
CA LEU A 125 2.75 -24.84 -17.94
C LEU A 125 1.21 -24.96 -17.95
N CYS A 126 0.56 -24.76 -16.79
CA CYS A 126 -0.90 -24.69 -16.66
C CYS A 126 -1.46 -23.25 -16.64
N ASN A 127 -0.72 -22.28 -16.10
CA ASN A 127 -1.12 -20.89 -15.92
C ASN A 127 -0.89 -20.07 -17.20
N ARG A 128 -1.59 -20.46 -18.27
CA ARG A 128 -1.56 -19.74 -19.55
C ARG A 128 -2.18 -18.36 -19.37
N GLU A 129 -1.49 -17.31 -19.83
CA GLU A 129 -2.04 -15.95 -19.93
C GLU A 129 -2.69 -15.40 -18.64
N GLY A 130 -2.34 -15.91 -17.45
CA GLY A 130 -2.94 -15.51 -16.17
C GLY A 130 -4.30 -16.18 -15.85
N GLU A 131 -4.62 -17.31 -16.49
CA GLU A 131 -5.82 -18.12 -16.21
C GLU A 131 -5.91 -18.66 -14.78
N MET A 132 -4.83 -18.65 -13.99
CA MET A 132 -4.82 -19.07 -12.58
C MET A 132 -4.45 -17.93 -11.62
N ASN A 133 -4.95 -17.99 -10.39
CA ASN A 133 -4.81 -16.95 -9.38
C ASN A 133 -4.09 -17.48 -8.13
N ILE A 134 -2.96 -16.88 -7.80
CA ILE A 134 -2.05 -17.36 -6.76
C ILE A 134 -2.60 -17.17 -5.33
N GLY A 135 -3.35 -16.10 -5.06
CA GLY A 135 -4.02 -15.91 -3.77
C GLY A 135 -5.12 -16.95 -3.52
N ILE A 136 -5.91 -17.29 -4.54
CA ILE A 136 -6.87 -18.40 -4.47
C ILE A 136 -6.14 -19.72 -4.23
N LEU A 137 -4.99 -19.95 -4.88
CA LEU A 137 -4.21 -21.17 -4.68
C LEU A 137 -3.69 -21.30 -3.25
N LEU A 138 -3.16 -20.20 -2.69
CA LEU A 138 -2.72 -20.10 -1.30
C LEU A 138 -3.88 -20.38 -0.34
N LEU A 139 -5.00 -19.67 -0.46
CA LEU A 139 -6.14 -19.81 0.44
C LEU A 139 -6.79 -21.21 0.38
N ILE A 140 -6.86 -21.84 -0.81
CA ILE A 140 -7.31 -23.25 -0.93
C ILE A 140 -6.29 -24.20 -0.27
N THR A 141 -4.99 -23.93 -0.43
CA THR A 141 -3.91 -24.79 0.09
C THR A 141 -3.82 -24.77 1.62
N TYR A 142 -4.15 -23.64 2.24
CA TYR A 142 -4.28 -23.51 3.70
C TYR A 142 -5.69 -23.84 4.23
N GLY A 143 -6.64 -24.19 3.36
CA GLY A 143 -7.99 -24.69 3.72
C GLY A 143 -9.05 -23.61 3.96
N LEU A 144 -8.69 -22.33 3.87
CA LEU A 144 -9.57 -21.16 4.08
C LEU A 144 -10.60 -20.99 2.94
N LEU A 145 -10.29 -21.52 1.76
CA LEU A 145 -11.22 -21.58 0.62
C LEU A 145 -11.57 -23.01 0.19
N PRO A 146 -12.85 -23.32 -0.07
CA PRO A 146 -13.26 -24.57 -0.68
C PRO A 146 -12.91 -24.59 -2.18
N THR A 147 -12.63 -25.77 -2.73
CA THR A 147 -12.43 -25.93 -4.18
C THR A 147 -13.72 -25.72 -4.99
N PHE A 148 -13.62 -25.17 -6.22
CA PHE A 148 -14.73 -24.79 -7.12
C PHE A 148 -15.84 -25.85 -7.27
N LYS A 149 -15.45 -27.14 -7.27
CA LYS A 149 -16.36 -28.29 -7.41
C LYS A 149 -16.61 -29.07 -6.11
N ASN A 150 -16.43 -28.45 -4.93
CA ASN A 150 -16.80 -29.03 -3.64
C ASN A 150 -18.29 -29.43 -3.62
N LYS A 151 -18.59 -30.66 -3.19
CA LYS A 151 -19.96 -31.21 -3.16
C LYS A 151 -20.69 -30.91 -1.86
N THR A 152 -19.97 -30.73 -0.77
CA THR A 152 -20.48 -30.26 0.52
C THR A 152 -20.31 -28.75 0.58
N ALA A 153 -21.29 -28.02 0.05
CA ALA A 153 -21.44 -26.60 0.35
C ALA A 153 -21.84 -26.49 1.83
N GLN A 154 -20.92 -26.05 2.67
CA GLN A 154 -21.14 -25.77 4.08
C GLN A 154 -21.20 -24.26 4.28
N ASP A 155 -22.05 -23.83 5.20
CA ASP A 155 -22.11 -22.44 5.63
C ASP A 155 -20.85 -22.11 6.45
N ILE A 156 -20.33 -20.89 6.29
CA ILE A 156 -19.14 -20.42 7.00
C ILE A 156 -19.55 -20.08 8.44
N SER A 157 -18.92 -20.71 9.43
CA SER A 157 -19.20 -20.47 10.86
C SER A 157 -18.38 -19.35 11.48
N ASP A 158 -17.22 -19.03 10.91
CA ASP A 158 -16.24 -18.09 11.46
C ASP A 158 -15.41 -17.47 10.32
N ILE A 159 -15.96 -16.46 9.65
CA ILE A 159 -15.26 -15.75 8.58
C ILE A 159 -14.15 -14.84 9.13
N ALA A 160 -14.30 -14.33 10.36
CA ALA A 160 -13.25 -13.56 11.04
C ALA A 160 -12.01 -14.44 11.29
N GLY A 161 -12.19 -15.68 11.74
CA GLY A 161 -11.12 -16.67 11.88
C GLY A 161 -10.42 -17.00 10.55
N ASP A 162 -11.18 -17.17 9.45
CA ASP A 162 -10.61 -17.34 8.10
C ASP A 162 -9.70 -16.14 7.73
N PHE A 163 -10.09 -14.89 8.06
CA PHE A 163 -9.26 -13.70 7.86
C PHE A 163 -8.04 -13.65 8.80
N GLN A 164 -8.17 -13.99 10.09
CA GLN A 164 -7.06 -13.96 11.05
C GLN A 164 -5.92 -14.92 10.66
N GLU A 165 -6.26 -16.13 10.20
CA GLU A 165 -5.26 -17.09 9.71
C GLU A 165 -4.66 -16.62 8.37
N ALA A 166 -5.44 -16.03 7.45
CA ALA A 166 -4.91 -15.45 6.22
C ALA A 166 -3.91 -14.29 6.48
N TYR A 167 -4.27 -13.34 7.36
CA TYR A 167 -3.36 -12.29 7.83
C TYR A 167 -2.06 -12.88 8.39
N ARG A 168 -2.17 -13.92 9.24
CA ARG A 168 -1.00 -14.58 9.84
C ARG A 168 -0.12 -15.25 8.78
N ILE A 169 -0.71 -15.88 7.76
CA ILE A 169 0.04 -16.49 6.65
C ILE A 169 0.78 -15.41 5.86
N LEU A 170 0.07 -14.36 5.46
CA LEU A 170 0.61 -13.27 4.64
C LEU A 170 1.68 -12.46 5.36
N GLN A 171 1.55 -12.24 6.68
CA GLN A 171 2.58 -11.59 7.51
C GLN A 171 3.88 -12.42 7.57
N ASN A 172 3.79 -13.75 7.63
CA ASN A 172 4.98 -14.61 7.57
C ASN A 172 5.65 -14.53 6.19
N ILE A 173 4.87 -14.50 5.10
CA ILE A 173 5.38 -14.34 3.73
C ILE A 173 6.07 -12.98 3.56
N ALA A 174 5.44 -11.89 4.00
CA ALA A 174 6.03 -10.54 3.97
C ALA A 174 7.36 -10.47 4.74
N HIS A 175 7.48 -11.20 5.85
CA HIS A 175 8.72 -11.28 6.63
C HIS A 175 9.85 -12.02 5.91
N GLN A 176 9.55 -13.04 5.08
CA GLN A 176 10.57 -13.75 4.29
C GLN A 176 11.25 -12.84 3.26
N TYR A 177 10.47 -12.03 2.53
CA TYR A 177 10.98 -11.15 1.47
C TYR A 177 11.55 -9.82 1.97
N ARG A 178 11.45 -9.54 3.29
CA ARG A 178 11.85 -8.29 3.91
C ARG A 178 13.29 -7.87 3.62
N SER A 179 14.23 -8.81 3.50
CA SER A 179 15.66 -8.53 3.30
C SER A 179 16.02 -7.98 1.91
N GLY A 180 15.20 -8.24 0.90
CA GLY A 180 15.36 -7.69 -0.45
C GLY A 180 14.51 -6.46 -0.75
N ALA A 181 13.72 -5.99 0.22
CA ALA A 181 12.78 -4.89 0.02
C ALA A 181 13.49 -3.54 -0.08
N THR A 182 13.00 -2.68 -0.99
CA THR A 182 13.42 -1.26 -1.08
C THR A 182 13.19 -0.49 0.23
N THR A 183 12.20 -0.89 1.03
CA THR A 183 11.91 -0.35 2.37
C THR A 183 11.59 -1.49 3.34
N ILE A 184 12.23 -1.54 4.51
CA ILE A 184 12.05 -2.62 5.49
C ILE A 184 10.86 -2.31 6.41
N TYR A 185 9.66 -2.77 6.05
CA TYR A 185 8.46 -2.58 6.87
C TYR A 185 8.39 -3.53 8.08
N ARG A 186 8.19 -2.98 9.29
CA ARG A 186 7.80 -3.79 10.48
C ARG A 186 6.47 -4.52 10.24
N GLU A 187 5.51 -3.82 9.65
CA GLU A 187 4.25 -4.34 9.12
C GLU A 187 3.86 -3.52 7.88
N MET A 188 3.24 -4.16 6.88
CA MET A 188 2.79 -3.50 5.66
C MET A 188 1.39 -2.93 5.83
N LEU A 189 1.09 -1.81 5.16
CA LEU A 189 -0.17 -1.08 5.33
C LEU A 189 -1.41 -1.98 5.10
N CYS A 190 -1.45 -2.71 4.00
CA CYS A 190 -2.53 -3.65 3.65
C CYS A 190 -2.69 -4.83 4.66
N LEU A 191 -1.64 -5.21 5.41
CA LEU A 191 -1.75 -6.18 6.51
C LEU A 191 -2.35 -5.53 7.77
N LYS A 192 -1.95 -4.28 8.07
CA LYS A 192 -2.49 -3.49 9.18
C LYS A 192 -3.98 -3.20 8.98
N GLU A 193 -4.36 -2.80 7.76
CA GLU A 193 -5.75 -2.66 7.30
C GLU A 193 -6.54 -3.97 7.47
N MET A 194 -5.97 -5.10 7.04
CA MET A 194 -6.62 -6.42 7.16
C MET A 194 -6.88 -6.80 8.63
N ARG A 195 -5.93 -6.56 9.53
CA ARG A 195 -6.12 -6.78 10.98
C ARG A 195 -7.19 -5.84 11.54
N GLN A 196 -7.12 -4.55 11.21
CA GLN A 196 -8.05 -3.54 11.71
C GLN A 196 -9.49 -3.84 11.28
N MET A 197 -9.74 -4.20 10.02
CA MET A 197 -11.06 -4.60 9.53
C MET A 197 -11.66 -5.82 10.25
N VAL A 198 -10.82 -6.70 10.80
CA VAL A 198 -11.24 -7.86 11.61
C VAL A 198 -11.50 -7.47 13.07
N GLU A 199 -10.64 -6.64 13.65
CA GLU A 199 -10.78 -6.16 15.04
C GLU A 199 -11.97 -5.22 15.22
N GLU A 200 -12.37 -4.51 14.16
CA GLU A 200 -13.46 -3.54 14.15
C GLU A 200 -14.77 -4.07 13.53
N GLU A 201 -14.88 -5.36 13.17
CA GLU A 201 -16.15 -5.94 12.69
C GLU A 201 -17.20 -5.91 13.80
N ARG A 202 -18.04 -4.86 13.80
CA ARG A 202 -19.13 -4.70 14.75
C ARG A 202 -20.16 -5.80 14.55
N THR A 203 -20.66 -6.37 15.65
CA THR A 203 -21.61 -7.49 15.65
C THR A 203 -22.91 -7.14 14.91
N GLY A 204 -22.95 -7.39 13.60
CA GLY A 204 -24.05 -7.02 12.70
C GLY A 204 -23.60 -6.58 11.30
N ASP A 205 -22.40 -6.01 11.16
CA ASP A 205 -21.79 -5.65 9.87
C ASP A 205 -21.40 -6.93 9.12
N LYS A 206 -22.20 -7.36 8.14
CA LYS A 206 -21.90 -8.55 7.33
C LYS A 206 -20.94 -8.23 6.18
N TYR A 207 -19.82 -7.61 6.52
CA TYR A 207 -18.87 -7.12 5.53
C TYR A 207 -17.80 -8.17 5.18
N LEU A 208 -17.27 -8.90 6.17
CA LEU A 208 -16.27 -9.93 5.91
C LEU A 208 -16.88 -11.07 5.10
N ASN A 209 -16.29 -11.34 3.94
CA ASN A 209 -16.75 -12.35 2.99
C ASN A 209 -15.59 -12.86 2.11
N ARG A 210 -15.83 -13.91 1.32
CA ARG A 210 -14.77 -14.58 0.56
C ARG A 210 -14.31 -13.84 -0.70
N ILE A 211 -15.10 -12.91 -1.26
CA ILE A 211 -14.59 -11.99 -2.29
C ILE A 211 -13.52 -11.09 -1.68
N LEU A 212 -13.85 -10.44 -0.56
CA LEU A 212 -12.93 -9.54 0.15
C LEU A 212 -11.65 -10.26 0.61
N LEU A 213 -11.78 -11.50 1.12
CA LEU A 213 -10.64 -12.33 1.52
C LEU A 213 -9.68 -12.60 0.35
N ILE A 214 -10.22 -12.94 -0.83
CA ILE A 214 -9.42 -13.16 -2.05
C ILE A 214 -8.77 -11.86 -2.51
N PHE A 215 -9.52 -10.77 -2.50
CA PHE A 215 -9.05 -9.45 -2.94
C PHE A 215 -7.87 -8.96 -2.09
N ILE A 216 -8.03 -8.88 -0.77
CA ILE A 216 -6.97 -8.48 0.16
C ILE A 216 -5.77 -9.45 0.08
N THR A 217 -6.01 -10.76 -0.06
CA THR A 217 -4.90 -11.72 -0.23
C THR A 217 -4.09 -11.42 -1.49
N ASN A 218 -4.74 -11.17 -2.63
CA ASN A 218 -4.05 -10.82 -3.87
C ASN A 218 -3.36 -9.44 -3.76
N ASP A 219 -3.97 -8.48 -3.07
CA ASP A 219 -3.45 -7.13 -2.94
C ASP A 219 -2.23 -7.06 -2.01
N VAL A 220 -2.25 -7.77 -0.87
CA VAL A 220 -1.08 -7.95 0.00
C VAL A 220 0.05 -8.68 -0.72
N LEU A 221 -0.27 -9.75 -1.47
CA LEU A 221 0.71 -10.45 -2.30
C LEU A 221 1.34 -9.49 -3.33
N ASN A 222 0.54 -8.77 -4.11
CA ASN A 222 1.03 -7.79 -5.08
C ASN A 222 1.90 -6.69 -4.45
N HIS A 223 1.57 -6.22 -3.24
CA HIS A 223 2.44 -5.30 -2.49
C HIS A 223 3.81 -5.95 -2.15
N ILE A 224 3.84 -7.18 -1.62
CA ILE A 224 5.10 -7.87 -1.28
C ILE A 224 5.96 -8.01 -2.55
N PHE A 225 5.31 -8.25 -3.68
CA PHE A 225 5.94 -8.41 -5.00
C PHE A 225 6.46 -7.08 -5.56
N ALA A 226 5.79 -5.98 -5.24
CA ALA A 226 6.18 -4.63 -5.60
C ALA A 226 7.39 -4.13 -4.76
N LEU A 227 7.47 -4.48 -3.47
CA LEU A 227 8.62 -4.08 -2.63
C LEU A 227 9.98 -4.59 -3.16
N LEU A 228 9.96 -5.70 -3.91
CA LEU A 228 11.11 -6.29 -4.60
C LEU A 228 11.27 -5.82 -6.05
N ASN A 229 10.20 -5.33 -6.69
CA ASN A 229 10.20 -4.89 -8.08
C ASN A 229 9.76 -3.42 -8.19
N PRO A 230 10.73 -2.49 -8.26
CA PRO A 230 10.52 -1.03 -8.41
C PRO A 230 9.47 -0.61 -9.45
N VAL A 231 9.42 -1.27 -10.62
CA VAL A 231 8.46 -0.95 -11.68
C VAL A 231 7.04 -1.38 -11.33
N ARG A 232 6.86 -2.53 -10.66
CA ARG A 232 5.57 -2.94 -10.12
C ARG A 232 5.11 -2.02 -8.98
N LEU A 233 6.03 -1.51 -8.17
CA LEU A 233 5.70 -0.52 -7.13
C LEU A 233 5.25 0.83 -7.71
N ARG A 234 5.86 1.28 -8.82
CA ARG A 234 5.36 2.42 -9.60
C ARG A 234 3.90 2.21 -10.03
N GLN A 235 3.64 1.09 -10.73
CA GLN A 235 2.32 0.75 -11.25
C GLN A 235 1.28 0.58 -10.13
N TYR A 236 1.68 0.03 -8.99
CA TYR A 236 0.81 -0.16 -7.84
C TYR A 236 0.51 1.16 -7.12
N ASN A 237 1.51 2.02 -6.91
CA ASN A 237 1.31 3.34 -6.28
C ASN A 237 0.44 4.27 -7.16
N LEU A 238 0.63 4.23 -8.48
CA LEU A 238 -0.20 4.95 -9.45
C LEU A 238 -1.65 4.39 -9.59
N ALA A 239 -1.96 3.25 -8.97
CA ALA A 239 -3.30 2.68 -8.96
C ALA A 239 -4.16 3.16 -7.77
N PHE A 240 -3.59 3.91 -6.82
CA PHE A 240 -4.38 4.65 -5.83
C PHE A 240 -4.91 5.94 -6.45
N VAL A 241 -6.20 6.21 -6.24
CA VAL A 241 -6.80 7.53 -6.51
C VAL A 241 -6.72 8.35 -5.23
N SER A 242 -5.85 9.35 -5.18
CA SER A 242 -5.85 10.32 -4.08
C SER A 242 -7.05 11.26 -4.20
N MET A 243 -7.45 11.88 -3.09
CA MET A 243 -8.55 12.85 -3.06
C MET A 243 -8.06 14.24 -2.62
N GLU A 244 -8.40 15.28 -3.38
CA GLU A 244 -8.19 16.68 -2.95
C GLU A 244 -9.18 17.03 -1.82
N MET A 245 -8.70 17.02 -0.58
CA MET A 245 -9.55 17.26 0.59
C MET A 245 -9.71 18.74 0.91
N GLY A 246 -10.92 19.12 1.34
CA GLY A 246 -11.25 20.43 1.91
C GLY A 246 -10.74 20.55 3.34
N LEU A 247 -9.45 20.84 3.48
CA LEU A 247 -8.79 21.04 4.77
C LEU A 247 -8.74 22.53 5.13
N ALA A 248 -9.21 22.86 6.33
CA ALA A 248 -8.86 24.13 6.95
C ALA A 248 -7.34 24.19 7.19
N ARG A 249 -6.73 25.38 7.12
CA ARG A 249 -5.29 25.52 7.38
C ARG A 249 -4.89 25.23 8.83
N PHE A 250 -5.77 25.44 9.80
CA PHE A 250 -5.44 25.38 11.23
C PHE A 250 -6.41 24.50 12.02
N TRP A 251 -5.85 23.64 12.86
CA TRP A 251 -6.54 22.58 13.61
C TRP A 251 -6.06 22.55 15.06
N ARG A 252 -6.86 21.97 15.96
CA ARG A 252 -6.52 21.80 17.39
C ARG A 252 -7.14 20.52 17.98
N CYS A 253 -6.46 19.94 18.97
CA CYS A 253 -7.04 18.97 19.90
C CYS A 253 -7.54 19.69 21.18
N GLU A 254 -8.65 19.22 21.75
CA GLU A 254 -9.17 19.75 23.03
C GLU A 254 -8.26 19.40 24.23
N GLU A 255 -7.47 18.31 24.14
CA GLU A 255 -6.47 17.93 25.16
C GLU A 255 -5.13 18.67 25.01
N ASP A 256 -4.86 19.30 23.86
CA ASP A 256 -3.64 20.10 23.64
C ASP A 256 -3.70 21.43 24.42
N ALA A 257 -2.55 21.86 24.94
CA ALA A 257 -2.40 23.15 25.62
C ALA A 257 -2.67 24.34 24.67
N ASP A 258 -3.13 25.48 25.22
CA ASP A 258 -3.53 26.67 24.43
C ASP A 258 -2.42 27.27 23.54
N ASN A 259 -1.15 26.91 23.76
CA ASN A 259 -0.03 27.33 22.92
C ASN A 259 0.32 26.34 21.79
N VAL A 260 -0.40 25.23 21.67
CA VAL A 260 -0.24 24.25 20.59
C VAL A 260 -1.27 24.50 19.48
N VAL A 261 -0.81 24.49 18.24
CA VAL A 261 -1.62 24.57 17.03
C VAL A 261 -1.13 23.57 16.00
N TRP A 262 -2.05 23.00 15.22
CA TRP A 262 -1.75 22.12 14.11
C TRP A 262 -2.01 22.83 12.79
N GLU A 263 -1.06 22.79 11.87
CA GLU A 263 -1.11 23.56 10.62
C GLU A 263 -0.91 22.66 9.38
N PHE A 264 -1.87 22.73 8.45
CA PHE A 264 -1.84 22.03 7.17
C PHE A 264 -1.23 22.89 6.06
N TRP A 265 -0.37 22.27 5.27
CA TRP A 265 0.20 22.81 4.04
C TRP A 265 0.03 21.78 2.92
N PRO A 266 -0.56 22.12 1.76
CA PRO A 266 -0.57 21.21 0.62
C PRO A 266 0.87 21.00 0.11
N LEU A 267 1.15 19.80 -0.39
CA LEU A 267 2.35 19.56 -1.18
C LEU A 267 2.14 20.15 -2.59
N ASN A 268 3.19 20.78 -3.12
CA ASN A 268 3.23 21.10 -4.55
C ASN A 268 3.67 19.83 -5.30
N ASN A 269 3.20 19.66 -6.54
CA ASN A 269 3.63 18.61 -7.48
C ASN A 269 3.38 17.14 -7.04
N VAL A 270 2.86 16.90 -5.83
CA VAL A 270 2.54 15.58 -5.27
C VAL A 270 1.19 15.64 -4.56
N GLU A 271 0.35 14.61 -4.71
CA GLU A 271 -0.93 14.52 -4.02
C GLU A 271 -0.73 14.23 -2.51
N GLY A 272 -0.86 15.25 -1.67
CA GLY A 272 -0.71 15.10 -0.22
C GLY A 272 -0.54 16.42 0.53
N TYR A 273 -0.30 16.32 1.84
CA TYR A 273 -0.16 17.47 2.74
C TYR A 273 0.98 17.28 3.73
N TYR A 274 1.69 18.35 4.09
CA TYR A 274 2.40 18.41 5.37
C TYR A 274 1.43 18.81 6.48
N LEU A 275 1.55 18.15 7.64
CA LEU A 275 0.90 18.54 8.88
C LEU A 275 1.98 18.90 9.91
N TYR A 276 1.98 20.15 10.36
CA TYR A 276 2.90 20.62 11.39
C TYR A 276 2.19 20.69 12.74
N ARG A 277 2.63 19.89 13.73
CA ARG A 277 2.35 20.20 15.15
C ARG A 277 3.29 21.32 15.56
N LYS A 278 2.76 22.45 16.05
CA LYS A 278 3.55 23.61 16.49
C LYS A 278 3.18 23.98 17.93
N GLU A 279 4.18 24.00 18.81
CA GLU A 279 4.08 24.44 20.20
C GLU A 279 4.86 25.75 20.35
N ILE A 280 4.18 26.83 20.74
CA ILE A 280 4.80 28.16 20.78
C ILE A 280 5.22 28.53 22.21
N ASP A 281 6.50 28.88 22.36
CA ASP A 281 7.09 29.45 23.57
C ASP A 281 7.22 30.97 23.38
N TYR A 282 6.25 31.70 23.90
CA TYR A 282 6.19 33.16 23.87
C TYR A 282 7.24 33.84 24.75
N GLN A 283 7.78 33.15 25.76
CA GLN A 283 8.76 33.73 26.69
C GLN A 283 10.15 33.74 26.06
N ASN A 284 10.54 32.65 25.40
CA ASN A 284 11.84 32.51 24.74
C ASN A 284 11.79 32.80 23.23
N ARG A 285 10.63 33.22 22.69
CA ARG A 285 10.37 33.47 21.26
C ARG A 285 10.78 32.30 20.37
N LYS A 286 10.23 31.11 20.66
CA LYS A 286 10.51 29.88 19.92
C LYS A 286 9.23 29.21 19.46
N ILE A 287 9.27 28.61 18.27
CA ILE A 287 8.22 27.73 17.78
C ILE A 287 8.84 26.34 17.68
N ARG A 288 8.46 25.46 18.60
CA ARG A 288 8.82 24.04 18.55
C ARG A 288 7.90 23.35 17.56
N PHE A 289 8.42 22.67 16.54
CA PHE A 289 7.58 22.01 15.54
C PHE A 289 7.97 20.55 15.28
N THR A 290 7.02 19.77 14.78
CA THR A 290 7.26 18.47 14.13
C THR A 290 6.48 18.39 12.82
N ARG A 291 7.11 17.90 11.74
CA ARG A 291 6.55 17.84 10.38
C ARG A 291 6.13 16.41 10.00
N TYR A 292 4.84 16.17 9.88
CA TYR A 292 4.26 14.91 9.38
C TYR A 292 3.87 15.05 7.90
N GLN A 293 3.81 13.94 7.16
CA GLN A 293 3.21 13.89 5.81
C GLN A 293 1.92 13.07 5.85
N LEU A 294 0.86 13.61 5.26
CA LEU A 294 -0.47 13.02 5.24
C LEU A 294 -0.96 12.77 3.81
N LEU A 295 -1.52 11.58 3.58
CA LEU A 295 -2.20 11.20 2.34
C LEU A 295 -3.63 10.77 2.67
N PHE A 296 -4.59 11.23 1.88
CA PHE A 296 -6.00 10.85 2.02
C PHE A 296 -6.33 9.76 1.01
N LYS A 297 -6.61 8.55 1.51
CA LYS A 297 -6.93 7.38 0.70
C LYS A 297 -8.38 6.98 0.86
N ASP A 298 -9.03 6.71 -0.26
CA ASP A 298 -10.19 5.81 -0.27
C ASP A 298 -9.64 4.39 -0.47
N LEU A 299 -10.00 3.46 0.42
CA LEU A 299 -9.77 2.02 0.18
C LEU A 299 -10.93 1.36 -0.55
N GLY A 300 -12.05 2.07 -0.67
CA GLY A 300 -13.26 1.62 -1.33
C GLY A 300 -14.05 0.55 -0.57
N TYR A 301 -13.58 0.11 0.60
CA TYR A 301 -14.22 -0.96 1.36
C TYR A 301 -15.55 -0.53 2.02
N LYS A 302 -15.68 0.74 2.41
CA LYS A 302 -16.90 1.36 2.95
C LYS A 302 -16.93 2.85 2.53
N ASP A 303 -18.03 3.57 2.76
CA ASP A 303 -18.21 4.99 2.42
C ASP A 303 -17.35 5.95 3.29
N PHE A 304 -16.05 5.69 3.45
CA PHE A 304 -15.16 6.57 4.23
C PHE A 304 -13.69 6.54 3.79
N CYS A 305 -13.11 7.73 3.78
CA CYS A 305 -11.68 7.95 3.64
C CYS A 305 -10.92 7.61 4.95
N TYR A 306 -9.66 7.26 4.77
CA TYR A 306 -8.67 7.16 5.84
C TYR A 306 -7.49 8.10 5.55
N THR A 307 -6.84 8.57 6.61
CA THR A 307 -5.59 9.33 6.51
C THR A 307 -4.41 8.40 6.78
N VAL A 308 -3.51 8.25 5.81
CA VAL A 308 -2.16 7.72 6.04
C VAL A 308 -1.30 8.83 6.61
N ILE A 309 -0.67 8.60 7.76
CA ILE A 309 0.15 9.58 8.47
C ILE A 309 1.57 9.02 8.58
N MET A 310 2.51 9.68 7.90
CA MET A 310 3.94 9.39 7.91
C MET A 310 4.66 10.29 8.92
N HIS A 311 5.38 9.65 9.84
CA HIS A 311 6.28 10.31 10.79
C HIS A 311 7.55 10.83 10.07
N PRO A 312 8.28 11.86 10.58
CA PRO A 312 9.63 12.19 10.09
C PRO A 312 10.54 10.97 9.90
N ALA A 313 10.45 10.02 10.85
CA ALA A 313 11.20 8.77 10.83
C ALA A 313 10.93 7.91 9.58
N PHE A 314 9.75 8.03 8.94
CA PHE A 314 9.39 7.20 7.78
C PHE A 314 10.37 7.38 6.62
N ASN A 315 10.57 8.61 6.17
CA ASN A 315 11.48 8.90 5.05
C ASN A 315 12.94 8.65 5.45
N TYR A 316 13.33 8.99 6.67
CA TYR A 316 14.68 8.74 7.18
C TYR A 316 15.03 7.24 7.16
N HIS A 317 14.13 6.39 7.68
CA HIS A 317 14.30 4.94 7.64
C HIS A 317 14.17 4.39 6.21
N ASN A 318 13.42 5.02 5.30
CA ASN A 318 13.32 4.61 3.90
C ASN A 318 14.63 4.90 3.12
N MET A 319 15.20 6.09 3.27
CA MET A 319 16.45 6.48 2.60
C MET A 319 17.63 5.61 3.05
N LEU A 320 17.73 5.34 4.36
CA LEU A 320 18.76 4.49 4.94
C LEU A 320 18.43 2.98 4.91
N LYS A 321 17.30 2.58 4.29
CA LYS A 321 16.84 1.18 4.15
C LYS A 321 16.78 0.41 5.47
N LEU A 322 16.40 1.10 6.55
CA LEU A 322 16.29 0.59 7.93
C LEU A 322 14.90 0.00 8.21
N GLU A 323 14.78 -0.85 9.24
CA GLU A 323 13.45 -1.29 9.72
C GLU A 323 12.64 -0.09 10.21
N GLN A 324 11.46 0.10 9.61
CA GLN A 324 10.51 1.15 9.96
C GLN A 324 9.96 0.93 11.37
N PRO A 325 10.06 1.90 12.30
CA PRO A 325 9.48 1.77 13.63
C PRO A 325 7.94 1.78 13.55
N GLU A 326 7.28 1.21 14.55
CA GLU A 326 5.83 0.99 14.55
C GLU A 326 5.00 2.29 14.43
N PHE A 327 5.56 3.41 14.90
CA PHE A 327 4.97 4.75 14.79
C PHE A 327 5.30 5.47 13.48
N ALA A 328 6.13 4.91 12.59
CA ALA A 328 6.51 5.58 11.34
C ALA A 328 5.32 5.77 10.38
N LEU A 329 4.36 4.84 10.41
CA LEU A 329 3.19 4.84 9.55
C LEU A 329 1.92 4.52 10.36
N THR A 330 1.18 5.55 10.75
CA THR A 330 -0.16 5.42 11.34
C THR A 330 -1.24 5.61 10.28
N TYR A 331 -2.44 5.12 10.57
CA TYR A 331 -3.51 4.99 9.60
C TYR A 331 -4.85 5.01 10.32
N ASP A 332 -5.72 5.96 9.95
CA ASP A 332 -6.84 6.33 10.80
C ASP A 332 -8.06 6.85 10.04
N TYR A 333 -9.25 6.67 10.61
CA TYR A 333 -10.52 7.12 10.03
C TYR A 333 -10.62 8.64 9.92
N THR A 334 -11.06 9.08 8.74
CA THR A 334 -11.31 10.48 8.40
C THR A 334 -12.81 10.71 8.33
N ASP A 335 -13.38 11.53 9.23
CA ASP A 335 -14.80 11.89 9.13
C ASP A 335 -14.98 12.97 8.05
N LEU A 336 -15.88 12.73 7.10
CA LEU A 336 -16.09 13.55 5.91
C LEU A 336 -17.46 14.22 5.89
N GLU A 337 -17.45 15.48 5.46
CA GLU A 337 -18.60 16.19 4.92
C GLU A 337 -18.50 16.27 3.40
N TYR A 338 -19.65 16.40 2.73
CA TYR A 338 -19.72 16.75 1.31
C TYR A 338 -20.57 18.02 1.18
N GLU A 339 -19.90 19.15 0.97
CA GLU A 339 -20.51 20.48 0.86
C GLU A 339 -19.89 21.23 -0.34
N ASP A 340 -20.67 22.06 -1.03
CA ASP A 340 -20.24 22.84 -2.20
C ASP A 340 -19.43 22.03 -3.24
N ASP A 341 -19.97 20.86 -3.61
CA ASP A 341 -19.41 19.85 -4.53
C ASP A 341 -18.04 19.24 -4.12
N ARG A 342 -17.58 19.46 -2.88
CA ARG A 342 -16.27 19.06 -2.35
C ARG A 342 -16.36 18.21 -1.08
N TYR A 343 -15.47 17.23 -0.95
CA TYR A 343 -15.24 16.55 0.33
C TYR A 343 -14.44 17.43 1.29
N THR A 344 -14.99 17.70 2.47
CA THR A 344 -14.32 18.43 3.57
C THR A 344 -14.08 17.47 4.72
N VAL A 345 -12.97 17.64 5.45
CA VAL A 345 -12.70 16.82 6.63
C VAL A 345 -13.24 17.52 7.88
N ARG A 346 -14.08 16.82 8.63
CA ARG A 346 -14.61 17.29 9.93
C ARG A 346 -13.60 17.10 11.05
N GLU A 347 -13.16 15.85 11.22
CA GLU A 347 -12.35 15.41 12.36
C GLU A 347 -11.31 14.40 11.89
N LEU A 348 -10.08 14.58 12.37
CA LEU A 348 -8.97 13.67 12.15
C LEU A 348 -8.66 12.95 13.45
N ASN A 349 -8.88 11.64 13.46
CA ASN A 349 -8.56 10.80 14.59
C ASN A 349 -7.14 10.22 14.43
N PHE A 350 -6.51 9.93 15.55
CA PHE A 350 -5.24 9.23 15.65
C PHE A 350 -5.47 8.17 16.73
N SER A 351 -5.67 6.90 16.35
CA SER A 351 -6.10 5.80 17.24
C SER A 351 -4.93 5.09 17.92
N MET A 352 -3.76 5.08 17.28
CA MET A 352 -2.50 4.67 17.89
C MET A 352 -1.88 5.84 18.68
N MET A 353 -0.68 5.65 19.26
CA MET A 353 0.04 6.74 19.94
C MET A 353 0.14 7.95 19.01
N SER A 354 -0.43 9.08 19.44
CA SER A 354 -0.53 10.26 18.60
C SER A 354 0.84 10.85 18.25
N PRO A 355 0.94 11.59 17.12
CA PRO A 355 2.19 12.25 16.73
C PRO A 355 2.55 13.38 17.73
N GLY A 356 3.26 13.00 18.81
CA GLY A 356 3.58 13.86 19.94
C GLY A 356 2.92 13.49 21.28
N GLY A 357 2.24 12.34 21.42
CA GLY A 357 1.60 11.94 22.68
C GLY A 357 1.38 10.43 22.86
N GLU A 358 1.40 9.96 24.11
CA GLU A 358 1.24 8.53 24.48
C GLU A 358 -0.21 8.00 24.39
N LYS A 359 -1.12 8.77 23.76
CA LYS A 359 -2.56 8.50 23.72
C LYS A 359 -3.15 8.72 22.33
N PRO A 360 -4.33 8.16 22.03
CA PRO A 360 -5.15 8.60 20.92
C PRO A 360 -5.49 10.10 21.01
N MET A 361 -5.70 10.77 19.88
CA MET A 361 -6.18 12.16 19.86
C MET A 361 -7.14 12.42 18.69
N THR A 362 -7.92 13.51 18.80
CA THR A 362 -8.80 13.98 17.71
C THR A 362 -8.51 15.45 17.43
N LEU A 363 -8.13 15.78 16.19
CA LEU A 363 -7.99 17.15 15.71
C LEU A 363 -9.28 17.62 15.04
N LYS A 364 -9.65 18.88 15.28
CA LYS A 364 -10.79 19.56 14.66
C LYS A 364 -10.37 20.91 14.06
N PRO A 365 -11.01 21.39 12.98
CA PRO A 365 -10.64 22.64 12.33
C PRO A 365 -10.99 23.85 13.20
N ILE A 366 -10.05 24.80 13.34
CA ILE A 366 -10.26 26.03 14.10
C ILE A 366 -11.00 27.05 13.24
N ARG A 367 -12.05 27.67 13.80
CA ARG A 367 -12.78 28.76 13.13
C ARG A 367 -11.87 29.95 12.87
N LYS A 368 -12.03 30.59 11.71
CA LYS A 368 -11.17 31.70 11.24
C LYS A 368 -11.05 32.85 12.24
N ASP A 369 -12.10 33.19 12.98
CA ASP A 369 -12.04 34.25 13.99
C ASP A 369 -11.23 33.86 15.23
N ASP A 370 -11.28 32.60 15.64
CA ASP A 370 -10.47 32.06 16.73
C ASP A 370 -9.00 31.91 16.32
N VAL A 371 -8.72 31.51 15.06
CA VAL A 371 -7.38 31.59 14.46
C VAL A 371 -6.87 33.04 14.45
N LEU A 372 -7.66 33.99 13.97
CA LEU A 372 -7.27 35.40 13.93
C LEU A 372 -7.12 36.00 15.33
N ARG A 373 -7.84 35.48 16.34
CA ARG A 373 -7.66 35.86 17.75
C ARG A 373 -6.38 35.26 18.32
N TYR A 374 -6.08 34.00 18.02
CA TYR A 374 -4.84 33.33 18.39
C TYR A 374 -3.64 34.07 17.79
N TYR A 375 -3.59 34.24 16.47
CA TYR A 375 -2.52 34.97 15.79
C TYR A 375 -2.34 36.39 16.36
N ARG A 376 -3.40 37.21 16.45
CA ARG A 376 -3.28 38.58 16.99
C ARG A 376 -2.84 38.65 18.46
N ASN A 377 -3.24 37.68 19.28
CA ASN A 377 -2.89 37.65 20.70
C ASN A 377 -1.50 37.07 21.00
N TYR A 378 -0.92 36.28 20.08
CA TYR A 378 0.19 35.39 20.41
C TYR A 378 1.34 35.33 19.39
N ILE A 379 1.08 35.58 18.11
CA ILE A 379 2.09 35.59 17.04
C ILE A 379 2.34 37.01 16.50
N ASP A 380 1.28 37.81 16.38
CA ASP A 380 1.26 39.14 15.75
C ASP A 380 1.45 40.28 16.79
N HIS A 381 2.08 39.98 17.93
CA HIS A 381 2.40 40.95 18.99
C HIS A 381 3.60 41.83 18.58
N GLU A 382 3.32 42.78 17.69
CA GLU A 382 4.19 43.88 17.24
C GLU A 382 5.54 43.50 16.58
N GLY A 383 5.75 42.22 16.27
CA GLY A 383 6.88 41.72 15.47
C GLY A 383 6.39 40.82 14.33
N THR A 384 6.93 41.00 13.12
CA THR A 384 6.69 40.03 12.03
C THR A 384 7.22 38.66 12.43
N ALA A 385 6.65 37.57 11.90
CA ALA A 385 6.99 36.17 12.26
C ALA A 385 8.49 35.77 12.20
N LYS A 386 9.37 36.63 11.66
CA LYS A 386 10.84 36.55 11.75
C LYS A 386 11.39 36.73 13.18
N ASP A 387 10.58 37.20 14.13
CA ASP A 387 10.95 37.44 15.53
C ASP A 387 11.02 36.17 16.39
N PHE A 388 10.55 35.03 15.87
CA PHE A 388 10.59 33.72 16.53
C PHE A 388 11.64 32.81 15.87
N VAL A 389 12.26 31.95 16.68
CA VAL A 389 13.16 30.89 16.20
C VAL A 389 12.39 29.57 16.09
N ASP A 390 12.23 29.08 14.87
CA ASP A 390 11.73 27.71 14.63
C ASP A 390 12.75 26.68 15.13
N ILE A 391 12.26 25.66 15.84
CA ILE A 391 13.05 24.55 16.39
C ILE A 391 12.34 23.25 15.99
N ASP A 392 12.99 22.47 15.12
CA ASP A 392 12.55 21.10 14.86
C ASP A 392 12.69 20.29 16.16
N CYS A 393 11.65 19.54 16.52
CA CYS A 393 11.66 18.66 17.69
C CYS A 393 12.29 17.31 17.41
N LEU A 394 12.48 16.93 16.14
CA LEU A 394 13.09 15.68 15.68
C LEU A 394 14.16 15.95 14.59
N PRO A 395 15.17 16.80 14.86
CA PRO A 395 16.20 17.15 13.89
C PRO A 395 17.01 15.94 13.38
N GLU A 396 17.07 14.85 14.15
CA GLU A 396 17.67 13.57 13.76
C GLU A 396 16.95 12.88 12.60
N TYR A 397 15.69 13.24 12.33
CA TYR A 397 14.91 12.76 11.18
C TYR A 397 14.72 13.84 10.11
N ASN A 398 15.41 14.99 10.22
CA ASN A 398 15.24 16.09 9.29
C ASN A 398 16.04 15.86 7.99
N ILE A 399 15.29 15.53 6.93
CA ILE A 399 15.78 15.50 5.55
C ILE A 399 15.44 16.83 4.87
N ARG A 400 16.46 17.44 4.28
CA ARG A 400 16.32 18.55 3.33
C ARG A 400 16.18 17.95 1.93
N VAL A 401 15.12 18.32 1.22
CA VAL A 401 14.84 17.88 -0.16
C VAL A 401 14.83 19.07 -1.10
N GLU A 402 15.41 18.91 -2.29
CA GLU A 402 15.44 19.91 -3.35
C GLU A 402 15.15 19.20 -4.70
N GLU A 403 14.27 19.78 -5.53
CA GLU A 403 14.02 19.29 -6.89
C GLU A 403 15.30 19.45 -7.74
N MET A 404 15.71 18.42 -8.47
CA MET A 404 16.98 18.41 -9.19
C MET A 404 16.80 18.51 -10.71
N GLU A 405 17.56 19.40 -11.37
CA GLU A 405 17.65 19.44 -12.82
C GLU A 405 18.36 18.18 -13.34
N VAL A 406 17.62 17.35 -14.10
CA VAL A 406 18.15 16.15 -14.76
C VAL A 406 17.91 16.17 -16.27
N ALA A 407 18.73 15.43 -17.01
CA ALA A 407 18.46 15.02 -18.38
C ALA A 407 18.53 13.49 -18.45
N VAL A 408 17.43 12.86 -18.88
CA VAL A 408 17.31 11.40 -18.96
C VAL A 408 17.44 10.97 -20.42
N THR A 409 18.35 10.04 -20.69
CA THR A 409 18.57 9.44 -22.02
C THR A 409 18.20 7.95 -21.98
N ASP A 410 18.31 7.28 -23.13
CA ASP A 410 18.08 5.83 -23.22
C ASP A 410 19.15 5.04 -22.42
N LEU A 411 20.37 5.58 -22.30
CA LEU A 411 21.53 4.90 -21.71
C LEU A 411 21.92 5.41 -20.32
N ALA A 412 21.52 6.63 -19.93
CA ALA A 412 21.96 7.25 -18.67
C ALA A 412 20.95 8.24 -18.07
N ILE A 413 21.17 8.56 -16.80
CA ILE A 413 20.59 9.74 -16.12
C ILE A 413 21.73 10.71 -15.86
N LEU A 414 21.63 11.91 -16.43
CA LEU A 414 22.56 13.01 -16.23
C LEU A 414 21.96 13.99 -15.23
N PHE A 415 22.72 14.41 -14.23
CA PHE A 415 22.24 15.39 -13.24
C PHE A 415 23.36 16.31 -12.76
N LYS A 416 22.99 17.41 -12.09
CA LYS A 416 23.93 18.46 -11.70
C LYS A 416 23.72 18.85 -10.24
N ASP A 417 24.82 18.90 -9.48
CA ASP A 417 24.87 19.39 -8.11
C ASP A 417 25.61 20.74 -8.04
N GLY A 418 25.94 21.19 -6.82
CA GLY A 418 26.77 22.37 -6.61
C GLY A 418 28.25 22.22 -6.98
N SER A 419 28.70 21.03 -7.39
CA SER A 419 30.11 20.69 -7.62
C SER A 419 30.43 20.23 -9.05
N GLY A 420 29.45 19.89 -9.89
CA GLY A 420 29.62 19.50 -11.29
C GLY A 420 28.40 18.79 -11.90
N ILE A 421 28.64 18.03 -12.98
CA ILE A 421 27.64 17.17 -13.64
C ILE A 421 28.05 15.71 -13.42
N TYR A 422 27.08 14.85 -13.19
CA TYR A 422 27.25 13.42 -12.94
C TYR A 422 26.45 12.59 -13.95
N ARG A 423 26.99 11.44 -14.33
CA ARG A 423 26.39 10.44 -15.22
C ARG A 423 26.19 9.15 -14.42
N LEU A 424 24.93 8.70 -14.39
CA LEU A 424 24.50 7.41 -13.85
C LEU A 424 24.05 6.55 -15.03
N ASP A 425 24.88 5.59 -15.45
CA ASP A 425 24.58 4.70 -16.57
C ASP A 425 23.49 3.68 -16.18
N LYS A 426 22.52 3.47 -17.07
CA LYS A 426 21.35 2.61 -16.84
C LYS A 426 21.70 1.12 -16.90
N PHE A 427 22.66 0.74 -17.75
CA PHE A 427 23.02 -0.65 -18.05
C PHE A 427 24.51 -0.94 -17.80
N ASP A 428 24.85 -2.21 -17.57
CA ASP A 428 26.22 -2.69 -17.47
C ASP A 428 26.81 -3.16 -18.83
N GLU A 429 27.98 -3.81 -18.81
CA GLU A 429 28.66 -4.30 -20.03
C GLU A 429 27.94 -5.48 -20.72
N ASP A 430 27.12 -6.24 -19.99
CA ASP A 430 26.31 -7.34 -20.53
C ASP A 430 24.92 -6.87 -20.99
N GLY A 431 24.48 -5.68 -20.56
CA GLY A 431 23.23 -5.03 -20.93
C GLY A 431 22.12 -5.13 -19.88
N GLU A 432 22.43 -5.59 -18.68
CA GLU A 432 21.49 -5.70 -17.56
C GLU A 432 21.39 -4.37 -16.78
N GLU A 433 20.27 -4.13 -16.08
CA GLU A 433 20.07 -2.87 -15.34
C GLU A 433 20.99 -2.76 -14.11
N ASN A 434 21.81 -1.69 -14.03
CA ASN A 434 22.63 -1.40 -12.84
C ASN A 434 21.77 -1.18 -11.57
N ILE A 435 20.54 -0.68 -11.76
CA ILE A 435 19.55 -0.38 -10.73
C ILE A 435 18.18 -0.82 -11.27
N ALA A 436 17.52 -1.77 -10.61
CA ALA A 436 16.25 -2.33 -11.09
C ALA A 436 15.18 -1.25 -11.34
N GLY A 437 14.62 -1.24 -12.55
CA GLY A 437 13.60 -0.30 -13.03
C GLY A 437 14.11 1.02 -13.60
N ILE A 438 15.42 1.29 -13.58
CA ILE A 438 16.01 2.56 -14.03
C ILE A 438 15.76 2.84 -15.52
N CYS A 439 15.60 1.81 -16.36
CA CYS A 439 15.26 1.98 -17.77
C CYS A 439 13.89 2.65 -17.97
N THR A 440 12.96 2.49 -17.03
CA THR A 440 11.59 3.02 -17.10
C THR A 440 11.48 4.50 -16.76
N LEU A 441 12.57 5.13 -16.30
CA LEU A 441 12.59 6.54 -15.95
C LEU A 441 12.74 7.42 -17.19
N THR A 442 11.98 8.51 -17.19
CA THR A 442 11.85 9.50 -18.27
C THR A 442 12.12 10.92 -17.73
N HIS A 443 12.03 11.93 -18.60
CA HIS A 443 12.10 13.33 -18.19
C HIS A 443 10.79 13.90 -17.59
N GLU A 444 9.72 13.09 -17.54
CA GLU A 444 8.44 13.44 -16.89
C GLU A 444 8.38 12.91 -15.43
N ASP A 445 9.41 12.19 -14.98
CA ASP A 445 9.52 11.63 -13.64
C ASP A 445 10.09 12.64 -12.63
N ASN A 446 9.75 12.48 -11.35
CA ASN A 446 10.27 13.32 -10.28
C ASN A 446 11.65 12.83 -9.81
N PHE A 447 12.63 13.74 -9.77
CA PHE A 447 13.99 13.49 -9.29
C PHE A 447 14.30 14.44 -8.14
N ILE A 448 14.50 13.88 -6.95
CA ILE A 448 14.74 14.65 -5.73
C ILE A 448 16.19 14.42 -5.26
N TYR A 449 16.91 15.51 -5.04
CA TYR A 449 18.15 15.50 -4.28
C TYR A 449 17.81 15.64 -2.79
N ALA A 450 18.36 14.76 -1.95
CA ALA A 450 18.06 14.76 -0.52
C ALA A 450 19.35 14.73 0.33
N GLU A 451 19.46 15.70 1.25
CA GLU A 451 20.54 15.83 2.22
C GLU A 451 20.04 15.36 3.59
N LEU A 452 20.67 14.33 4.14
CA LEU A 452 20.36 13.72 5.44
C LEU A 452 21.56 13.86 6.37
N ASN A 453 21.29 14.24 7.63
CA ASN A 453 22.32 14.27 8.67
C ASN A 453 22.33 12.91 9.39
N ASP A 454 23.44 12.19 9.32
CA ASP A 454 23.66 10.95 10.07
C ASP A 454 23.79 11.27 11.58
N PRO A 455 23.24 10.44 12.49
CA PRO A 455 23.57 10.44 13.91
C PRO A 455 25.08 10.48 14.26
N SER A 456 25.97 10.10 13.33
CA SER A 456 27.43 10.29 13.44
C SER A 456 27.88 11.76 13.38
N GLY A 457 27.05 12.65 12.81
CA GLY A 457 27.36 14.04 12.50
C GLY A 457 27.82 14.29 11.06
N GLU A 458 27.96 13.25 10.24
CA GLU A 458 28.28 13.37 8.81
C GLU A 458 27.02 13.63 7.97
N LYS A 459 27.20 14.15 6.75
CA LYS A 459 26.11 14.34 5.78
C LYS A 459 26.17 13.25 4.74
N ARG A 460 25.03 12.60 4.49
CA ARG A 460 24.82 11.65 3.40
C ARG A 460 23.89 12.26 2.37
N HIS A 461 24.23 12.11 1.10
CA HIS A 461 23.55 12.75 -0.02
C HIS A 461 22.88 11.68 -0.87
N PHE A 462 21.62 11.88 -1.23
CA PHE A 462 20.83 10.88 -1.94
C PHE A 462 20.24 11.44 -3.23
N LEU A 463 20.20 10.58 -4.25
CA LEU A 463 19.32 10.71 -5.40
C LEU A 463 18.10 9.81 -5.16
N CYS A 464 16.97 10.45 -4.89
CA CYS A 464 15.67 9.81 -4.75
C CYS A 464 14.99 9.75 -6.12
N LEU A 465 14.77 8.52 -6.59
CA LEU A 465 14.07 8.18 -7.82
C LEU A 465 12.65 7.73 -7.44
N ASP A 466 11.83 8.70 -7.01
CA ASP A 466 10.51 8.48 -6.39
C ASP A 466 9.61 7.56 -7.22
N SER A 467 9.57 7.78 -8.53
CA SER A 467 8.80 6.98 -9.48
C SER A 467 9.14 5.49 -9.48
N ILE A 468 10.28 5.08 -8.93
CA ILE A 468 10.64 3.66 -8.76
C ILE A 468 10.99 3.31 -7.29
N ASN A 469 10.70 4.18 -6.33
CA ASN A 469 11.06 4.04 -4.89
C ASN A 469 12.52 3.62 -4.65
N GLN A 470 13.46 4.13 -5.46
CA GLN A 470 14.89 3.90 -5.25
C GLN A 470 15.55 5.12 -4.62
N ASN A 471 16.00 4.94 -3.37
CA ASN A 471 16.92 5.86 -2.71
C ASN A 471 18.35 5.39 -2.99
N LEU A 472 19.10 6.18 -3.76
CA LEU A 472 20.49 5.93 -4.11
C LEU A 472 21.38 6.84 -3.26
N ASP A 473 22.24 6.27 -2.43
CA ASP A 473 23.24 7.04 -1.69
C ASP A 473 24.39 7.41 -2.64
N LEU A 474 24.58 8.71 -2.88
CA LEU A 474 25.56 9.25 -3.80
C LEU A 474 27.00 9.03 -3.33
N ASP A 475 27.21 8.98 -2.01
CA ASP A 475 28.51 8.78 -1.39
C ASP A 475 28.93 7.29 -1.50
N GLU A 476 27.98 6.34 -1.40
CA GLU A 476 28.18 4.93 -1.75
C GLU A 476 28.29 4.68 -3.27
N LEU A 477 27.78 5.58 -4.11
CA LEU A 477 27.87 5.48 -5.57
C LEU A 477 29.25 5.86 -6.14
N VAL A 478 30.07 6.67 -5.44
CA VAL A 478 31.36 7.17 -5.97
C VAL A 478 32.31 6.06 -6.44
N ASP A 479 32.27 4.89 -5.80
CA ASP A 479 33.10 3.73 -6.13
C ASP A 479 32.45 2.75 -7.14
N LYS A 480 31.32 3.10 -7.78
CA LYS A 480 30.62 2.22 -8.75
C LYS A 480 31.04 2.54 -10.20
N PRO A 481 31.27 1.53 -11.06
CA PRO A 481 31.69 1.76 -12.45
C PRO A 481 30.64 2.52 -13.28
N TYR A 482 29.36 2.32 -12.96
CA TYR A 482 28.22 2.97 -13.62
C TYR A 482 27.91 4.38 -13.13
N PHE A 483 28.69 4.94 -12.19
CA PHE A 483 28.51 6.30 -11.69
C PHE A 483 29.79 7.09 -11.80
N ARG A 484 29.78 8.20 -12.54
CA ARG A 484 30.97 9.06 -12.68
C ARG A 484 30.62 10.53 -12.77
N LYS A 485 31.54 11.36 -12.28
CA LYS A 485 31.53 12.80 -12.51
C LYS A 485 32.06 13.10 -13.90
N ILE A 486 31.27 13.81 -14.70
CA ILE A 486 31.66 14.22 -16.04
C ILE A 486 32.79 15.25 -15.96
N SER A 487 33.88 14.98 -16.68
CA SER A 487 35.12 15.77 -16.65
C SER A 487 35.31 16.67 -17.87
N SER A 488 34.64 16.36 -18.99
CA SER A 488 34.65 17.11 -20.24
C SER A 488 33.25 17.14 -20.89
N LEU A 489 33.01 18.08 -21.80
CA LEU A 489 31.71 18.15 -22.50
C LEU A 489 31.49 17.02 -23.51
N ASP A 490 32.55 16.32 -23.93
CA ASP A 490 32.47 15.27 -24.94
C ASP A 490 31.83 13.99 -24.35
N GLU A 491 32.07 13.71 -23.06
CA GLU A 491 31.46 12.60 -22.27
C GLU A 491 29.92 12.66 -22.15
N LEU A 492 29.30 13.79 -22.52
CA LEU A 492 27.84 13.95 -22.63
C LEU A 492 27.27 13.37 -23.93
N PHE A 493 28.12 13.15 -24.93
CA PHE A 493 27.76 12.75 -26.29
C PHE A 493 28.41 11.42 -26.73
N ASP A 494 29.33 10.87 -25.93
CA ASP A 494 29.76 9.48 -26.06
C ASP A 494 28.58 8.54 -25.75
N GLU A 495 28.13 7.79 -26.77
CA GLU A 495 27.07 6.77 -26.73
C GLU A 495 27.48 5.59 -25.81
#